data_AF-A0A933YWM7-F1
#
_entry.id   AF-A0A933YWM7-F1
#
_cell.length_a   1.000
_cell.length_b   1.000
_cell.length_c   1.000
_cell.angle_alpha   90.00
_cell.angle_beta   90.00
_cell.angle_gamma   90.00
#
_symmetry.space_group_name_H-M   'P 1'
#
loop_
_entity.id
_entity.type
_entity.pdbx_description
1 polymer ?
#
loop_
_entity_poly.entity_id
_entity_poly.type
_entity_poly.pdbx_seq_one_letter_code
_entity_poly.pdbx_strand_id
1 'polypeptide(L)'
;MRKIALMAAALMIMAVPVFADETSVMPNMEQAEQGGKNECLLVAMNCGQQVDSIQQRIERIQHEIGRGTAVYTNEELRRLQDQLEEANRNFNELQTGA
;
A
#
# COMPACT_ATOMS: atom_id res chain seq x y z
N MET A 1 55.49 -6.06 -16.96
CA MET A 1 54.59 -6.87 -16.11
C MET A 1 54.93 -6.65 -14.65
N ARG A 2 53.90 -6.61 -13.77
CA ARG A 2 53.95 -6.34 -12.32
C ARG A 2 54.28 -4.86 -12.04
N LYS A 3 53.32 -4.00 -11.70
CA LYS A 3 52.49 -4.04 -10.50
C LYS A 3 51.16 -3.31 -10.78
N ILE A 4 50.16 -4.08 -11.22
CA ILE A 4 48.76 -3.65 -11.08
C ILE A 4 48.37 -4.08 -9.68
N ALA A 5 48.69 -3.24 -8.70
CA ALA A 5 48.34 -3.47 -7.31
C ALA A 5 47.12 -2.61 -6.99
N LEU A 6 45.97 -3.29 -6.98
CA LEU A 6 44.99 -3.22 -5.89
C LEU A 6 44.60 -1.80 -5.45
N MET A 7 43.57 -1.25 -6.09
CA MET A 7 42.61 -0.35 -5.44
C MET A 7 41.24 -1.02 -5.51
N ALA A 8 41.01 -1.86 -4.50
CA ALA A 8 39.69 -2.32 -4.11
C ALA A 8 38.91 -1.18 -3.45
N ALA A 9 37.58 -1.35 -3.39
CA ALA A 9 36.60 -0.55 -2.66
C ALA A 9 36.04 0.67 -3.39
N ALA A 10 34.90 0.47 -4.06
CA ALA A 10 33.67 1.24 -3.81
C ALA A 10 32.60 0.85 -4.85
N LEU A 11 32.01 -0.33 -4.70
CA LEU A 11 30.69 -0.61 -5.25
C LEU A 11 29.81 -1.00 -4.08
N MET A 12 29.38 0.02 -3.33
CA MET A 12 28.22 -0.10 -2.45
C MET A 12 27.02 -0.28 -3.37
N ILE A 13 26.70 -1.54 -3.65
CA ILE A 13 25.46 -1.93 -4.31
C ILE A 13 24.35 -1.37 -3.42
N MET A 14 23.65 -0.37 -3.93
CA MET A 14 22.48 0.21 -3.30
C MET A 14 21.52 -0.95 -3.03
N ALA A 15 21.20 -1.18 -1.75
CA ALA A 15 20.17 -2.12 -1.36
C ALA A 15 18.83 -1.57 -1.87
N VAL A 16 18.46 -1.96 -3.09
CA VAL A 16 17.11 -1.73 -3.61
C VAL A 16 16.23 -2.78 -2.92
N PRO A 17 15.21 -2.39 -2.13
CA PRO A 17 14.26 -3.36 -1.60
C PRO A 17 13.52 -3.99 -2.79
N VAL A 18 13.82 -5.26 -3.04
CA VAL A 18 13.06 -6.10 -3.96
C VAL A 18 11.76 -6.43 -3.25
N PHE A 19 10.67 -5.76 -3.66
CA PHE A 19 9.33 -6.26 -3.37
C PHE A 19 9.05 -7.41 -4.34
N ALA A 20 9.26 -8.62 -3.85
CA ALA A 20 8.76 -9.88 -4.41
C ALA A 20 8.53 -10.79 -3.20
N ASP A 21 7.58 -11.68 -3.13
CA ASP A 21 6.34 -11.98 -3.82
C ASP A 21 5.71 -13.05 -2.90
N GLU A 22 4.41 -13.25 -2.97
CA GLU A 22 3.64 -14.28 -2.27
C GLU A 22 4.37 -15.63 -2.09
N THR A 23 4.86 -15.97 -0.89
CA THR A 23 5.06 -17.38 -0.46
C THR A 23 5.19 -17.47 1.06
N SER A 24 4.24 -18.20 1.63
CA SER A 24 4.14 -18.70 2.99
C SER A 24 5.37 -19.49 3.46
N VAL A 25 6.16 -18.97 4.42
CA VAL A 25 6.87 -19.80 5.41
C VAL A 25 7.05 -18.98 6.70
N MET A 26 6.31 -19.35 7.74
CA MET A 26 6.56 -18.94 9.12
C MET A 26 7.70 -19.80 9.68
N PRO A 27 8.80 -19.19 10.15
CA PRO A 27 9.36 -19.69 11.40
C PRO A 27 9.81 -18.54 12.33
N ASN A 28 9.41 -18.65 13.59
CA ASN A 28 9.88 -17.88 14.75
C ASN A 28 9.52 -16.39 14.79
N MET A 29 8.25 -16.15 15.11
CA MET A 29 7.62 -14.86 15.30
C MET A 29 7.61 -14.41 16.77
N GLU A 30 8.63 -14.73 17.58
CA GLU A 30 8.63 -14.39 19.03
C GLU A 30 9.74 -13.41 19.46
N GLN A 31 10.89 -13.37 18.76
CA GLN A 31 11.97 -12.42 19.10
C GLN A 31 11.99 -11.13 18.25
N ALA A 32 11.22 -11.08 17.16
CA ALA A 32 11.04 -9.89 16.33
C ALA A 32 9.83 -9.01 16.75
N GLU A 33 9.07 -9.43 17.77
CA GLU A 33 7.77 -8.80 18.07
C GLU A 33 7.86 -7.49 18.85
N GLN A 34 8.91 -7.27 19.65
CA GLN A 34 8.96 -6.10 20.53
C GLN A 34 9.47 -4.83 19.82
N GLY A 35 10.36 -4.96 18.84
CA GLY A 35 10.78 -3.84 17.98
C GLY A 35 9.73 -3.56 16.89
N GLY A 36 9.29 -4.62 16.21
CA GLY A 36 8.35 -4.61 15.08
C GLY A 36 6.97 -4.03 15.35
N LYS A 37 6.41 -4.30 16.53
CA LYS A 37 5.09 -3.78 16.90
C LYS A 37 5.12 -2.28 17.17
N ASN A 38 6.20 -1.78 17.77
CA ASN A 38 6.33 -0.36 18.11
C ASN A 38 6.60 0.51 16.89
N GLU A 39 7.40 0.03 15.92
CA GLU A 39 7.63 0.74 14.66
C GLU A 39 6.38 0.80 13.78
N CYS A 40 5.59 -0.29 13.70
CA CYS A 40 4.30 -0.27 13.00
C CYS A 40 3.28 0.65 13.69
N LEU A 41 3.27 0.68 15.03
CA LEU A 41 2.42 1.57 15.81
C LEU A 41 2.81 3.05 15.60
N LEU A 42 4.10 3.38 15.53
CA LEU A 42 4.58 4.75 15.26
C LEU A 42 4.16 5.27 13.89
N VAL A 43 4.15 4.40 12.87
CA VAL A 43 3.67 4.71 11.52
C VAL A 43 2.16 4.89 11.53
N ALA A 44 1.41 3.98 12.16
CA ALA A 44 -0.04 4.06 12.27
C ALA A 44 -0.52 5.32 13.03
N MET A 45 0.21 5.75 14.07
CA MET A 45 -0.07 6.99 14.81
C MET A 45 0.04 8.25 13.94
N ASN A 46 0.91 8.24 12.92
CA ASN A 46 1.03 9.36 11.97
C ASN A 46 0.02 9.29 10.80
N CYS A 47 -0.68 8.17 10.61
CA CYS A 47 -1.74 8.05 9.60
C CYS A 47 -3.06 8.72 10.03
N GLY A 48 -3.22 9.06 11.32
CA GLY A 48 -4.51 9.41 11.94
C GLY A 48 -5.23 10.67 11.42
N GLN A 49 -4.62 11.46 10.52
CA GLN A 49 -5.27 12.64 9.91
C GLN A 49 -5.28 12.66 8.38
N GLN A 50 -4.72 11.64 7.72
CA GLN A 50 -4.60 11.61 6.25
C GLN A 50 -5.43 10.52 5.58
N VAL A 51 -6.22 9.78 6.35
CA VAL A 51 -7.14 8.78 5.79
C VAL A 51 -8.47 9.45 5.51
N ASP A 52 -8.88 9.44 4.24
CA ASP A 52 -10.21 9.89 3.85
C ASP A 52 -11.28 9.10 4.61
N SER A 53 -12.35 9.79 5.01
CA SER A 53 -13.54 9.10 5.49
C SER A 53 -14.14 8.24 4.38
N ILE A 54 -14.91 7.22 4.76
CA ILE A 54 -15.55 6.35 3.77
C ILE A 54 -16.50 7.11 2.84
N GLN A 55 -17.17 8.16 3.34
CA GLN A 55 -18.00 9.07 2.54
C GLN A 55 -17.15 9.87 1.55
N GLN A 56 -16.03 10.45 2.01
CA GLN A 56 -15.09 11.18 1.13
C GLN A 56 -14.54 10.28 0.03
N ARG A 57 -14.28 9.01 0.34
CA ARG A 57 -13.86 8.01 -0.64
C ARG A 57 -14.95 7.72 -1.67
N ILE A 58 -16.21 7.55 -1.24
CA ILE A 58 -17.36 7.35 -2.14
C ILE A 58 -17.52 8.55 -3.09
N GLU A 59 -17.49 9.77 -2.56
CA GLU A 59 -17.63 11.00 -3.35
C GLU A 59 -16.51 11.14 -4.39
N ARG A 60 -15.26 10.85 -4.01
CA ARG A 60 -14.12 10.87 -4.94
C ARG A 60 -14.29 9.86 -6.06
N ILE A 61 -14.67 8.62 -5.75
CA ILE A 61 -14.84 7.59 -6.78
C ILE A 61 -15.97 7.98 -7.74
N GLN A 62 -17.09 8.50 -7.22
CA GLN A 62 -18.18 9.02 -8.07
C GLN A 62 -17.72 10.15 -8.98
N HIS A 63 -16.89 11.07 -8.48
CA HIS A 63 -16.32 12.14 -9.28
C HIS A 63 -15.46 11.59 -10.43
N GLU A 64 -14.56 10.65 -10.15
CA GLU A 64 -13.70 10.05 -11.18
C GLU A 64 -14.51 9.26 -12.23
N ILE A 65 -15.53 8.52 -11.81
CA ILE A 65 -16.46 7.86 -12.75
C ILE A 65 -17.16 8.89 -13.65
N GLY A 66 -17.55 10.04 -13.09
CA GLY A 66 -18.16 11.14 -13.83
C GLY A 66 -17.26 11.74 -14.92
N ARG A 67 -15.94 11.60 -14.81
CA ARG A 67 -14.99 11.99 -15.87
C ARG A 67 -15.05 11.05 -17.07
N GLY A 68 -15.54 9.83 -16.88
CA GLY A 68 -15.88 8.90 -17.94
C GLY A 68 -14.71 8.56 -18.87
N THR A 69 -15.05 8.27 -20.13
CA THR A 69 -14.06 7.83 -21.13
C THR A 69 -13.13 8.92 -21.64
N ALA A 70 -13.34 10.18 -21.20
CA ALA A 70 -12.40 11.26 -21.48
C ALA A 70 -11.06 11.09 -20.74
N VAL A 71 -11.05 10.28 -19.67
CA VAL A 71 -9.88 10.09 -18.80
C VAL A 71 -9.56 8.62 -18.62
N TYR A 72 -10.58 7.77 -18.56
CA TYR A 72 -10.44 6.35 -18.22
C TYR A 72 -10.86 5.44 -19.37
N THR A 73 -10.28 4.26 -19.43
CA THR A 73 -10.79 3.17 -20.27
C THR A 73 -12.07 2.56 -19.68
N ASN A 74 -12.84 1.84 -20.49
CA ASN A 74 -14.04 1.14 -20.01
C ASN A 74 -13.72 0.13 -18.89
N GLU A 75 -12.55 -0.51 -18.95
CA GLU A 75 -12.11 -1.45 -17.92
C GLU A 75 -11.76 -0.74 -16.60
N GLU A 76 -11.12 0.43 -16.66
CA GLU A 76 -10.85 1.23 -15.47
C GLU A 76 -12.13 1.81 -14.85
N LEU A 77 -13.08 2.26 -15.67
CA LEU A 77 -14.39 2.69 -15.19
C LEU A 77 -15.14 1.55 -14.50
N ARG A 78 -15.05 0.32 -15.04
CA ARG A 78 -15.62 -0.87 -14.40
C ARG A 78 -15.00 -1.12 -13.03
N ARG A 79 -13.67 -1.04 -12.92
CA ARG A 79 -12.97 -1.19 -11.63
C ARG A 79 -13.36 -0.09 -10.63
N LEU A 80 -13.52 1.14 -11.08
CA LEU A 80 -14.02 2.23 -10.22
C LEU A 80 -15.46 1.95 -9.76
N GLN A 81 -16.31 1.37 -10.61
CA GLN A 81 -17.65 0.94 -10.26
C GLN A 81 -17.63 -0.15 -9.18
N ASP A 82 -16.75 -1.15 -9.31
CA ASP A 82 -16.59 -2.23 -8.34
C ASP A 82 -16.12 -1.68 -6.98
N GLN A 83 -15.16 -0.76 -7.00
CA GLN A 83 -14.68 -0.07 -5.79
C GLN A 83 -15.75 0.80 -5.13
N LEU A 84 -16.61 1.46 -5.92
CA LEU A 84 -17.73 2.23 -5.42
C LEU A 84 -18.73 1.32 -4.71
N GLU A 85 -19.04 0.15 -5.29
CA GLU A 85 -19.96 -0.81 -4.68
C GLU A 85 -19.42 -1.31 -3.35
N GLU A 86 -18.14 -1.68 -3.29
CA GLU A 86 -17.48 -2.11 -2.06
C GLU A 86 -17.50 -1.03 -0.97
N ALA A 87 -17.16 0.20 -1.31
CA ALA A 87 -17.16 1.31 -0.36
C ALA A 87 -18.57 1.56 0.20
N ASN A 88 -19.62 1.44 -0.63
CA ASN A 88 -21.01 1.57 -0.18
C ASN A 88 -21.45 0.42 0.72
N ARG A 89 -21.05 -0.83 0.41
CA ARG A 89 -21.33 -1.99 1.28
C ARG A 89 -20.72 -1.79 2.67
N ASN A 90 -19.43 -1.46 2.72
CA ASN A 90 -18.73 -1.18 3.97
C ASN A 90 -19.38 -0.01 4.74
N PHE A 91 -19.80 1.05 4.05
CA PHE A 91 -20.49 2.17 4.69
C PHE A 91 -21.83 1.76 5.30
N ASN A 92 -22.62 0.96 4.57
CA ASN A 92 -23.89 0.45 5.05
C ASN A 92 -23.69 -0.47 6.27
N GLU A 93 -22.70 -1.36 6.25
CA GLU A 93 -22.37 -2.23 7.39
C GLU A 93 -22.05 -1.42 8.65
N LEU A 94 -21.23 -0.37 8.51
CA LEU A 94 -20.93 0.57 9.60
C LEU A 94 -22.15 1.32 10.12
N GLN A 95 -23.14 1.59 9.25
CA GLN A 95 -24.37 2.29 9.63
C GLN A 95 -25.40 1.37 10.29
N THR A 96 -25.48 0.10 9.85
CA THR A 96 -26.45 -0.87 10.38
C THR A 96 -26.00 -1.56 11.67
N GLY A 97 -24.75 -1.34 12.11
CA GLY A 97 -24.25 -1.80 13.41
C GLY A 97 -24.31 -3.31 13.60
N ALA A 98 -23.63 -4.05 12.72
CA ALA A 98 -23.40 -5.49 12.92
C ALA A 98 -22.48 -5.75 14.13
#